data_AF-E7ABQ1-F1
#
_entry.id   AF-E7ABQ1-F1
#
_cell.length_a   1.000
_cell.length_b   1.000
_cell.length_c   1.000
_cell.angle_alpha   90.00
_cell.angle_beta   90.00
_cell.angle_gamma   90.00
#
_symmetry.space_group_name_H-M   'P 1'
#
loop_
_entity.id
_entity.type
_entity.pdbx_description
1 polymer ?
#
loop_
_entity_poly.entity_id
_entity_poly.type
_entity_poly.pdbx_seq_one_letter_code
_entity_poly.pdbx_strand_id
1 'polypeptide(L)'
;MHEIINLLLELDKLGIKFVFIRQPELSNCNNATSKLLLAIYAYLAEAERELISERTKAGLQALKAKGKKLGWQKDGYANTPIRPTPRLHPRVAR
;
A
#
# COMPACT_ATOMS: atom_id res chain seq x y z
N MET A 1 0.60 0.32 -7.82
CA MET A 1 0.52 -0.26 -9.17
C MET A 1 0.33 -1.77 -9.14
N HIS A 2 1.21 -2.53 -8.46
CA HIS A 2 1.12 -4.00 -8.38
C HIS A 2 -0.27 -4.56 -7.98
N GLU A 3 -0.88 -4.03 -6.91
CA GLU A 3 -2.21 -4.47 -6.45
C GLU A 3 -3.31 -4.32 -7.51
N ILE A 4 -3.25 -3.27 -8.34
CA ILE A 4 -4.25 -3.01 -9.38
C ILE A 4 -4.13 -4.07 -10.49
N ILE A 5 -2.90 -4.44 -10.86
CA ILE A 5 -2.66 -5.46 -11.88
C ILE A 5 -3.12 -6.84 -11.40
N ASN A 6 -2.84 -7.20 -10.15
CA ASN A 6 -3.31 -8.46 -9.59
C ASN A 6 -4.84 -8.53 -9.59
N LEU A 7 -5.52 -7.45 -9.17
CA LEU A 7 -6.97 -7.36 -9.22
C LEU A 7 -7.51 -7.54 -10.65
N LEU A 8 -6.90 -6.88 -11.63
CA LEU A 8 -7.30 -7.03 -13.04
C LEU A 8 -7.15 -8.47 -13.53
N LEU A 9 -6.05 -9.14 -13.18
CA LEU A 9 -5.81 -10.54 -13.53
C LEU A 9 -6.79 -11.50 -12.85
N GLU A 10 -7.17 -11.23 -11.60
CA GLU A 10 -8.19 -12.01 -10.89
C GLU A 10 -9.57 -11.84 -11.51
N LEU A 11 -9.96 -10.61 -11.85
CA LEU A 11 -11.22 -10.32 -12.53
C LEU A 11 -11.27 -11.00 -13.91
N ASP A 12 -10.17 -10.99 -14.67
CA ASP A 12 -10.06 -11.69 -15.95
C ASP A 12 -10.22 -13.21 -15.80
N LYS A 13 -9.59 -13.81 -14.78
CA LYS A 13 -9.76 -15.24 -14.45
C LYS A 13 -11.21 -15.60 -14.12
N LEU A 14 -11.96 -14.67 -13.52
CA LEU A 14 -13.39 -14.82 -13.22
C LEU A 14 -14.29 -14.52 -14.43
N GLY A 15 -13.72 -14.14 -15.58
CA GLY A 15 -14.47 -13.78 -16.79
C GLY A 15 -15.18 -12.42 -16.69
N ILE A 16 -14.82 -11.59 -15.70
CA ILE A 16 -15.40 -10.26 -15.51
C ILE A 16 -14.73 -9.29 -16.47
N LYS A 17 -15.52 -8.71 -17.36
CA LYS A 17 -15.05 -7.68 -18.30
C LYS A 17 -14.96 -6.32 -17.60
N PHE A 18 -13.83 -5.65 -17.74
CA PHE A 18 -13.62 -4.28 -17.26
C PHE A 18 -13.42 -3.32 -18.43
N VAL A 19 -13.88 -2.08 -18.26
CA VAL A 19 -13.77 -1.01 -19.26
C VAL A 19 -13.00 0.15 -18.66
N PHE A 20 -11.93 0.55 -19.32
CA PHE A 20 -11.15 1.72 -18.99
C PHE A 20 -11.70 2.93 -19.76
N ILE A 21 -12.26 3.89 -19.01
CA ILE A 21 -12.86 5.11 -19.58
C ILE A 21 -11.83 5.95 -20.34
N ARG A 22 -10.61 6.04 -19.80
CA ARG A 22 -9.54 6.90 -20.36
C ARG A 22 -8.58 6.17 -21.30
N GLN A 23 -8.63 4.84 -21.34
CA GLN A 23 -7.74 4.00 -22.16
C GLN A 23 -8.56 2.87 -22.79
N PRO A 24 -9.46 3.19 -23.73
CA PRO A 24 -10.41 2.23 -24.29
C PRO A 24 -9.73 0.99 -24.90
N GLU A 25 -8.48 1.12 -25.36
CA GLU A 25 -7.67 0.05 -25.95
C GLU A 25 -7.41 -1.11 -24.98
N LEU A 26 -7.44 -0.83 -23.67
CA LEU A 26 -7.27 -1.82 -22.60
C LEU A 26 -8.59 -2.51 -22.22
N SER A 27 -9.73 -2.01 -22.70
CA SER A 27 -11.07 -2.47 -22.30
C SER A 27 -11.50 -3.76 -22.99
N ASN A 28 -10.79 -4.19 -24.04
CA ASN A 28 -11.14 -5.35 -24.83
C ASN A 28 -10.18 -6.52 -24.57
N CYS A 29 -10.35 -7.20 -23.42
CA CYS A 29 -9.50 -8.29 -22.90
C CYS A 29 -9.35 -9.50 -23.84
N ASN A 30 -10.21 -9.62 -24.85
CA ASN A 30 -10.14 -10.68 -25.86
C ASN A 30 -9.21 -10.38 -27.04
N ASN A 31 -8.64 -9.17 -27.12
CA ASN A 31 -7.68 -8.82 -28.16
C ASN A 31 -6.24 -9.15 -27.73
N ALA A 32 -5.42 -9.72 -28.60
CA ALA A 32 -4.00 -9.99 -28.37
C ALA A 32 -3.24 -8.73 -27.89
N THR A 33 -3.61 -7.56 -28.41
CA THR A 33 -3.05 -6.27 -27.98
C THR A 33 -3.29 -5.98 -26.50
N SER A 34 -4.51 -6.24 -25.99
CA SER A 34 -4.85 -5.99 -24.59
C SER A 34 -4.07 -6.89 -23.63
N LYS A 35 -3.85 -8.15 -24.00
CA LYS A 35 -3.05 -9.11 -23.23
C LYS A 35 -1.58 -8.71 -23.19
N LEU A 36 -1.02 -8.27 -24.32
CA LEU A 36 0.34 -7.75 -24.38
C LEU A 36 0.50 -6.52 -23.49
N LEU A 37 -0.41 -5.56 -23.59
CA LEU A 37 -0.37 -4.35 -22.78
C LEU A 37 -0.45 -4.69 -21.28
N LEU A 38 -1.35 -5.59 -20.89
CA LEU A 38 -1.47 -6.03 -19.50
C LEU A 38 -0.17 -6.67 -18.99
N ALA A 39 0.50 -7.50 -19.80
CA ALA A 39 1.79 -8.09 -19.45
C ALA A 39 2.90 -7.02 -19.28
N ILE A 40 2.93 -6.02 -20.16
CA ILE A 40 3.86 -4.88 -20.03
C ILE A 40 3.60 -4.11 -18.74
N TYR A 41 2.33 -3.82 -18.41
CA TYR A 41 1.97 -3.14 -17.17
C TYR A 41 2.30 -3.97 -15.92
N ALA A 42 2.14 -5.30 -15.98
CA ALA A 42 2.54 -6.19 -14.91
C ALA A 42 4.05 -6.11 -14.63
N TYR A 43 4.87 -6.21 -15.69
CA TYR A 43 6.31 -6.08 -15.57
C TYR A 43 6.73 -4.69 -15.05
N LEU A 44 6.14 -3.61 -15.58
CA LEU A 44 6.40 -2.25 -15.09
C LEU A 44 6.06 -2.10 -13.61
N ALA A 45 4.92 -2.67 -13.18
CA ALA A 45 4.50 -2.61 -11.78
C ALA A 45 5.46 -3.36 -10.84
N GLU A 46 6.07 -4.46 -11.29
CA GLU A 46 7.11 -5.17 -10.54
C GLU A 46 8.40 -4.33 -10.45
N ALA A 47 8.87 -3.80 -11.58
CA ALA A 47 10.07 -2.95 -11.63
C ALA A 47 9.93 -1.69 -10.76
N GLU A 48 8.77 -1.01 -10.81
CA GLU A 48 8.50 0.15 -9.95
C GLU A 48 8.53 -0.21 -8.46
N ARG A 49 7.99 -1.37 -8.08
CA ARG A 49 7.99 -1.85 -6.70
C ARG A 49 9.42 -2.07 -6.21
N GLU A 50 10.28 -2.64 -7.05
CA GLU A 50 11.68 -2.86 -6.73
C GLU A 50 12.42 -1.53 -6.54
N LEU A 51 12.30 -0.59 -7.48
CA LEU A 51 12.91 0.74 -7.39
C LEU A 51 12.46 1.53 -6.14
N ILE A 52 11.17 1.49 -5.80
CA ILE A 52 10.65 2.13 -4.57
C ILE A 52 11.25 1.48 -3.33
N SER A 53 11.36 0.15 -3.32
CA SER A 53 11.96 -0.62 -2.22
C SER A 53 13.43 -0.25 -2.02
N GLU A 54 14.20 -0.20 -3.11
CA GLU A 54 15.62 0.19 -3.10
C GLU A 54 15.81 1.60 -2.54
N ARG A 55 15.03 2.57 -3.02
CA ARG A 55 15.07 3.95 -2.53
C ARG A 55 14.79 4.02 -1.03
N THR A 56 13.81 3.26 -0.57
CA THR A 56 13.46 3.19 0.86
C THR A 56 14.61 2.60 1.68
N LYS A 57 15.21 1.50 1.21
CA LYS A 57 16.38 0.87 1.85
C LYS A 57 17.57 1.82 1.92
N ALA A 58 17.89 2.52 0.84
CA ALA A 58 18.96 3.51 0.81
C ALA A 58 18.71 4.66 1.81
N GLY A 59 17.46 5.15 1.88
CA GLY A 59 17.07 6.15 2.87
C GLY A 59 17.23 5.66 4.32
N LEU A 60 16.81 4.42 4.61
CA LEU A 60 16.99 3.81 5.93
C LEU A 60 18.46 3.61 6.29
N GLN A 61 19.30 3.19 5.34
CA GLN A 61 20.75 3.08 5.55
C GLN A 61 21.39 4.43 5.86
N ALA A 62 21.02 5.49 5.14
CA ALA A 62 21.51 6.84 5.39
C ALA A 62 21.10 7.35 6.80
N LEU A 63 19.87 7.07 7.24
CA LEU A 63 19.41 7.40 8.60
C LEU A 63 20.15 6.59 9.67
N LYS A 64 20.41 5.31 9.41
CA LYS A 64 21.18 4.44 10.31
C LYS A 64 22.63 4.92 10.45
N ALA A 65 23.26 5.33 9.35
CA ALA A 65 24.60 5.92 9.35
C ALA A 65 24.67 7.23 10.16
N LYS A 66 23.58 8.00 10.18
CA LYS A 66 23.42 9.20 11.03
C LYS A 66 23.09 8.88 12.50
N GLY A 67 23.08 7.61 12.89
CA GLY A 67 22.82 7.18 14.28
C GLY A 67 21.35 7.26 14.71
N LYS A 68 20.40 7.47 13.79
CA LYS A 68 18.97 7.55 14.14
C LYS A 68 18.46 6.16 14.55
N LYS A 69 17.86 6.06 15.74
CA LYS A 69 17.13 4.83 16.16
C LYS A 69 15.91 4.65 15.26
N LEU A 70 15.91 3.57 14.48
CA LEU A 70 14.82 3.14 13.60
C LEU A 70 13.94 2.10 14.32
N GLY A 71 12.69 1.98 13.90
CA GLY A 71 11.71 1.07 14.52
C GLY A 71 10.91 1.72 15.66
N TRP A 72 10.12 0.91 16.35
CA TRP A 72 9.28 1.36 17.47
C TRP A 72 10.13 1.90 18.62
N GLN A 73 9.85 3.13 19.06
CA GLN A 73 10.48 3.68 20.24
C GLN A 73 9.75 3.18 21.49
N LYS A 74 10.39 2.27 22.24
CA LYS A 74 9.85 1.73 23.49
C LYS A 74 9.52 2.81 24.53
N ASP A 75 10.16 3.97 24.44
CA ASP A 75 10.14 4.99 25.50
C ASP A 75 8.97 5.99 25.38
N GLY A 76 8.25 6.03 24.26
CA GLY A 76 7.15 6.99 24.02
C GLY A 76 5.96 6.85 24.97
N TYR A 77 5.79 5.67 25.57
CA TYR A 77 4.76 5.40 26.58
C TYR A 77 5.33 5.23 28.00
N ALA A 78 6.65 5.13 28.16
CA ALA A 78 7.27 4.92 29.47
C ALA A 78 7.31 6.20 30.33
N ASN A 79 7.25 7.38 29.70
CA ASN A 79 7.36 8.68 30.38
C ASN A 79 6.18 9.63 30.14
N THR A 80 5.10 9.16 29.52
CA THR A 80 3.87 9.96 29.42
C THR A 80 3.08 9.73 30.71
N PRO A 81 2.89 10.74 31.58
CA PRO A 81 2.07 10.56 32.77
C PRO A 81 0.66 10.16 32.33
N ILE A 82 0.27 8.93 32.65
CA ILE A 82 -1.10 8.45 32.46
C ILE A 82 -1.97 9.37 33.31
N ARG A 83 -2.65 10.33 32.68
CA ARG A 83 -3.68 11.10 33.38
C ARG A 83 -4.74 10.10 33.81
N PRO A 84 -5.01 9.92 35.12
CA PRO A 84 -6.07 9.03 35.55
C PRO A 84 -7.36 9.49 34.88
N THR A 85 -8.01 8.58 34.16
CA THR A 85 -9.31 8.82 33.52
C THR A 85 -10.25 9.38 34.60
N PRO A 86 -10.94 10.50 34.36
CA PRO A 86 -11.88 11.03 35.33
C PRO A 86 -12.85 9.93 35.72
N ARG A 87 -12.90 9.59 37.02
CA ARG A 87 -13.92 8.65 37.52
C ARG A 87 -15.27 9.24 37.16
N LEU A 88 -15.99 8.58 36.25
CA LEU A 88 -17.36 8.93 35.91
C LEU A 88 -18.11 9.02 37.24
N HIS A 89 -18.63 10.20 37.55
CA HIS A 89 -19.43 10.38 38.75
C HIS A 89 -20.64 9.44 38.62
N PRO A 90 -21.07 8.79 39.71
CA PRO A 90 -22.20 7.88 39.66
C PRO A 90 -23.38 8.63 39.04
N ARG A 91 -23.96 8.05 37.99
CA ARG A 91 -25.19 8.55 37.37
C ARG A 91 -26.21 8.65 38.50
N VAL A 92 -26.52 9.88 38.90
CA VAL A 92 -27.53 10.16 39.91
C VAL A 92 -28.84 9.65 39.31
N ALA A 93 -29.38 8.57 39.85
CA ALA A 93 -30.70 8.10 39.51
C ALA A 93 -31.71 9.09 40.12
N ARG A 94 -32.28 9.94 39.28
CA ARG A 94 -33.58 10.59 39.50
C ARG A 94 -34.29 10.71 38.17
#